data_AF-A0A0R2UZ18-F1
#
_entry.id   AF-A0A0R2UZ18-F1
#
_cell.length_a   1.000
_cell.length_b   1.000
_cell.length_c   1.000
_cell.angle_alpha   90.00
_cell.angle_beta   90.00
_cell.angle_gamma   90.00
#
_symmetry.space_group_name_H-M   'P 1'
#
loop_
_entity.id
_entity.type
_entity.pdbx_description
1 polymer ?
#
loop_
_entity_poly.entity_id
_entity_poly.type
_entity_poly.pdbx_seq_one_letter_code
_entity_poly.pdbx_strand_id
1 'polypeptide(L)' 'ELKFITSEDILITRERHRQHLEQSLNYLKNFEEKNEAEDFDKAAEDLRLATRHLGMIVGKVDVEEILGSIFNDFCIGK' A
#
# COMPACT_ATOMS: atom_id res chain seq x y z
N GLU A 1 -9.21 -15.12 19.57
CA GLU A 1 -9.75 -15.80 18.37
C GLU A 1 -9.10 -15.23 17.13
N LEU A 2 -8.26 -15.99 16.45
CA LEU A 2 -7.61 -15.56 15.21
C LEU A 2 -8.59 -15.77 14.04
N LYS A 3 -9.19 -14.68 13.57
CA LYS A 3 -10.13 -14.60 12.42
C LYS A 3 -9.40 -14.63 11.06
N PHE A 4 -8.27 -15.33 10.95
CA PHE A 4 -7.58 -15.46 9.68
C PHE A 4 -7.93 -16.81 9.06
N ILE A 5 -8.73 -16.75 7.99
CA ILE A 5 -9.05 -17.93 7.19
C ILE A 5 -7.76 -18.31 6.45
N THR A 6 -7.09 -19.36 6.92
CA THR A 6 -6.03 -20.03 6.16
C THR A 6 -6.70 -20.89 5.09
N SER A 7 -6.93 -20.31 3.92
CA SER A 7 -7.33 -21.03 2.71
C SER A 7 -6.09 -21.14 1.82
N GLU A 8 -5.68 -22.38 1.52
CA GLU A 8 -4.41 -22.67 0.82
C GLU A 8 -4.38 -22.14 -0.63
N ASP A 9 -5.54 -21.80 -1.22
CA ASP A 9 -5.66 -21.36 -2.62
C ASP A 9 -6.25 -19.93 -2.79
N ILE A 10 -5.83 -18.94 -2.00
CA ILE A 10 -6.16 -17.53 -2.32
C ILE A 10 -5.20 -17.02 -3.40
N LEU A 11 -5.64 -17.09 -4.65
CA LEU A 11 -4.86 -16.60 -5.80
C LEU A 11 -5.06 -15.09 -6.01
N ILE A 12 -3.95 -14.36 -6.13
CA ILE A 12 -3.95 -12.95 -6.57
C ILE A 12 -4.05 -12.92 -8.10
N THR A 13 -5.26 -12.74 -8.61
CA THR A 13 -5.54 -12.82 -10.06
C THR A 13 -5.40 -11.49 -10.81
N ARG A 14 -5.38 -10.36 -10.11
CA ARG A 14 -5.30 -9.02 -10.71
C ARG A 14 -3.89 -8.45 -10.55
N GLU A 15 -3.26 -8.11 -11.66
CA GLU A 15 -1.92 -7.51 -11.68
C GLU A 15 -1.83 -6.26 -10.79
N ARG A 16 -2.81 -5.35 -10.84
CA ARG A 16 -2.84 -4.18 -9.96
C ARG A 16 -2.83 -4.52 -8.45
N HIS A 17 -3.46 -5.63 -8.05
CA HIS A 17 -3.47 -6.03 -6.64
C HIS A 17 -2.11 -6.62 -6.26
N ARG A 18 -1.49 -7.39 -7.17
CA ARG A 18 -0.13 -7.89 -7.00
C ARG A 18 0.85 -6.74 -6.80
N GLN A 19 0.81 -5.73 -7.66
CA GLN A 19 1.67 -4.55 -7.56
C GLN A 19 1.54 -3.83 -6.21
N HIS A 20 0.31 -3.60 -5.74
CA HIS A 20 0.11 -2.98 -4.44
C HIS A 20 0.58 -3.86 -3.26
N LEU A 21 0.43 -5.19 -3.35
CA LEU A 21 0.96 -6.11 -2.32
C LEU A 21 2.49 -6.11 -2.31
N GLU A 22 3.13 -6.13 -3.48
CA GLU A 22 4.59 -6.06 -3.60
C GLU A 22 5.14 -4.74 -3.04
N GLN A 23 4.49 -3.61 -3.33
CA GLN A 23 4.88 -2.31 -2.77
C GLN A 23 4.66 -2.27 -1.25
N SER A 24 3.53 -2.77 -0.76
CA SER A 24 3.27 -2.87 0.68
C SER A 24 4.35 -3.69 1.40
N LEU A 25 4.71 -4.85 0.84
CA LEU A 25 5.78 -5.69 1.36
C LEU A 25 7.14 -4.97 1.36
N ASN A 26 7.45 -4.22 0.30
CA ASN A 26 8.69 -3.45 0.22
C ASN A 26 8.78 -2.39 1.34
N TYR A 27 7.70 -1.64 1.58
CA TYR A 27 7.67 -0.67 2.68
C TYR A 27 7.75 -1.35 4.05
N LEU A 28 7.14 -2.52 4.25
CA LEU A 28 7.26 -3.25 5.51
C LEU A 28 8.70 -3.71 5.78
N LYS A 29 9.43 -4.15 4.77
CA LYS A 29 10.85 -4.48 4.90
C LYS A 29 11.69 -3.26 5.27
N ASN A 30 11.46 -2.13 4.60
CA ASN A 30 12.14 -0.88 4.91
C ASN A 30 11.81 -0.39 6.34
N PHE A 31 10.56 -0.58 6.78
CA PHE A 31 10.15 -0.29 8.15
C PHE A 31 10.97 -1.11 9.16
N GLU A 32 11.13 -2.42 8.95
CA GLU A 32 11.93 -3.28 9.83
C GLU A 32 13.37 -2.76 9.95
N GLU A 33 14.03 -2.49 8.80
CA GLU A 33 15.40 -1.97 8.77
C GLU A 33 15.54 -0.62 9.49
N LYS A 34 14.61 0.32 9.26
CA LYS A 34 14.66 1.67 9.86
C LYS A 34 14.26 1.66 11.32
N ASN A 35 13.36 0.78 11.74
CA ASN A 35 12.96 0.62 13.12
C ASN A 35 14.11 0.03 13.96
N GLU A 36 14.87 -0.92 13.41
CA GLU A 36 16.10 -1.41 14.04
C GLU A 36 17.18 -0.32 14.16
N ALA A 37 17.23 0.60 13.20
CA ALA A 37 18.13 1.76 13.23
C ALA A 37 17.63 2.94 14.11
N GLU A 38 16.51 2.78 14.82
CA GLU A 38 15.85 3.82 15.64
C GLU A 38 15.44 5.10 14.85
N ASP A 39 15.34 4.99 13.52
CA ASP A 39 14.91 6.06 12.60
C ASP A 39 13.37 6.18 12.59
N PHE A 40 12.76 6.39 13.77
CA PHE A 40 11.32 6.20 13.99
C PHE A 40 10.43 7.05 13.07
N ASP A 41 10.82 8.28 12.76
CA ASP A 41 10.04 9.14 11.86
C ASP A 41 9.91 8.53 10.45
N LYS A 42 11.01 7.95 9.94
CA LYS A 42 11.02 7.32 8.61
C LYS A 42 10.36 5.95 8.65
N ALA A 43 10.52 5.21 9.74
CA ALA A 43 9.85 3.94 9.94
C ALA A 43 8.33 4.13 9.98
N ALA A 44 7.84 5.12 10.71
CA ALA A 44 6.41 5.44 10.77
C ALA A 44 5.83 5.79 9.38
N GLU A 45 6.59 6.54 8.57
CA GLU A 45 6.20 6.85 7.20
C GLU A 45 6.11 5.61 6.31
N ASP A 46 7.06 4.68 6.39
CA ASP A 46 6.97 3.42 5.65
C ASP A 46 5.74 2.61 6.05
N LEU A 47 5.39 2.58 7.34
CA LEU A 47 4.18 1.89 7.81
C LEU A 47 2.91 2.54 7.26
N ARG A 48 2.87 3.88 7.17
CA ARG A 48 1.78 4.64 6.55
C ARG A 48 1.65 4.28 5.06
N LEU A 49 2.76 4.23 4.33
CA LEU A 49 2.80 3.88 2.91
C LEU A 49 2.40 2.42 2.66
N ALA A 50 2.87 1.49 3.50
CA ALA A 50 2.45 0.09 3.46
C ALA A 50 0.93 -0.05 3.62
N THR A 51 0.35 0.68 4.59
CA THR A 51 -1.09 0.70 4.85
C THR A 51 -1.88 1.29 3.70
N ARG A 52 -1.38 2.36 3.08
CA ARG A 52 -2.00 2.99 1.90
C ARG A 52 -2.11 1.99 0.74
N HIS A 53 -1.04 1.25 0.44
CA HIS A 53 -1.07 0.24 -0.62
C HIS A 53 -2.06 -0.90 -0.33
N LEU A 54 -2.20 -1.32 0.93
CA LEU A 54 -3.26 -2.27 1.31
C LEU A 54 -4.65 -1.66 1.12
N GLY A 55 -4.82 -0.38 1.46
CA GLY A 55 -6.05 0.39 1.25
C GLY A 55 -6.53 0.34 -0.20
N MET A 56 -5.62 0.47 -1.16
CA MET A 56 -5.92 0.41 -2.59
C MET A 56 -6.49 -0.93 -3.06
N ILE A 57 -6.19 -2.02 -2.36
CA ILE A 57 -6.70 -3.35 -2.68
C ILE A 57 -8.13 -3.51 -2.15
N VAL A 58 -8.39 -3.00 -0.94
CA VAL A 58 -9.70 -3.15 -0.25
C VAL A 58 -10.67 -2.00 -0.53
N GLY A 59 -10.31 -1.05 -1.39
CA GLY A 59 -11.15 0.10 -1.75
C GLY A 59 -11.16 1.23 -0.72
N LYS A 60 -10.19 1.26 0.19
CA LYS A 60 -9.95 2.39 1.10
C LYS A 60 -8.93 3.33 0.44
N VAL A 61 -9.46 4.32 -0.28
CA VAL A 61 -8.67 5.28 -1.07
C VAL A 61 -8.77 6.65 -0.40
N ASP A 62 -7.62 7.29 -0.19
CA ASP A 62 -7.53 8.63 0.41
C ASP A 62 -8.02 9.71 -0.58
N VAL A 63 -8.50 10.84 -0.07
CA VAL A 63 -8.98 11.99 -0.86
C VAL A 63 -7.91 12.46 -1.85
N GLU A 64 -6.65 12.46 -1.43
CA GLU A 64 -5.51 12.87 -2.28
C GLU A 64 -5.35 11.99 -3.53
N GLU A 65 -5.70 10.72 -3.43
CA GLU A 65 -5.57 9.76 -4.53
C GLU A 65 -6.76 9.83 -5.50
N ILE A 66 -7.96 10.13 -4.99
CA ILE A 66 -9.10 10.51 -5.82
C ILE A 66 -8.75 11.76 -6.64
N LEU A 67 -8.17 12.78 -5.98
CA LEU A 67 -7.73 14.00 -6.66
C LEU A 67 -6.65 13.68 -7.71
N GLY A 68 -5.65 12.87 -7.36
CA GLY A 68 -4.60 12.45 -8.30
C GLY A 68 -5.13 11.73 -9.54
N SER A 69 -6.12 10.84 -9.39
CA SER A 69 -6.77 10.18 -10.53
C SER A 69 -7.57 11.16 -11.39
N ILE A 70 -8.34 12.06 -10.77
CA ILE A 70 -9.11 13.08 -11.48
C ILE A 70 -8.17 13.95 -12.30
N PHE A 71 -7.05 14.39 -11.73
CA PHE A 71 -6.09 15.27 -12.40
C PHE A 71 -5.19 14.55 -13.42
N ASN A 72 -4.94 13.25 -13.27
CA ASN A 72 -4.21 12.46 -14.27
C ASN A 72 -4.97 12.29 -15.59
N ASP A 73 -6.30 12.35 -15.56
CA ASP A 73 -7.15 12.28 -16.75
C ASP A 73 -7.26 13.64 -17.47
N PHE A 74 -6.79 14.73 -16.87
CA PHE A 74 -6.65 16.00 -17.58
C PHE A 74 -5.33 16.01 -18.36
N CYS A 75 -5.42 15.91 -19.68
CA CYS A 75 -4.27 16.15 -20.56
C CYS A 75 -3.59 17.48 -20.17
N ILE A 76 -2.28 17.45 -19.95
CA ILE A 76 -1.44 18.64 -19.76
C ILE A 76 -1.69 19.59 -20.94
N GLY A 77 -2.43 20.67 -20.73
CA GLY A 77 -2.68 21.69 -21.74
C GLY A 77 -4.15 22.02 -22.04
N LYS A 78 -5.07 21.98 -21.07
CA LYS A 78 -6.29 22.80 -21.12
C LYS A 78 -6.30 23.84 -20.02
#